data_AF-A0A956D544-F1
#
_entry.id   AF-A0A956D544-F1
#
_cell.length_a   1.000
_cell.length_b   1.000
_cell.length_c   1.000
_cell.angle_alpha   90.00
_cell.angle_beta   90.00
_cell.angle_gamma   90.00
#
_symmetry.space_group_name_H-M   'P 1'
#
loop_
_entity.id
_entity.type
_entity.pdbx_description
1 polymer ?
#
loop_
_entity_poly.entity_id
_entity_poly.type
_entity_poly.pdbx_seq_one_letter_code
_entity_poly.pdbx_strand_id
1 'polypeptide(L)'
;HRKELDAIEDEVARGKRLVELNVQEQCIRVIKTAVVQKAYLRKGYPKVHGWVFDLHDGLLKDLEIPFDEILEKIREIYRLEV
;
A
#
# COMPACT_ATOMS: atom_id res chain seq x y z
N HIS A 1 -11.89 -2.86 -6.87
CA HIS A 1 -12.29 -3.53 -5.61
C HIS A 1 -13.77 -3.85 -5.45
N ARG A 2 -14.72 -3.15 -6.09
CA ARG A 2 -16.16 -3.41 -5.84
C ARG A 2 -16.61 -4.88 -6.01
N LYS A 3 -16.25 -5.53 -7.12
CA LYS A 3 -16.59 -6.94 -7.37
C LYS A 3 -16.05 -7.90 -6.29
N GLU A 4 -14.86 -7.62 -5.77
CA GLU A 4 -14.21 -8.41 -4.72
C GLU A 4 -14.95 -8.24 -3.38
N LEU A 5 -15.30 -7.00 -3.02
CA LEU A 5 -16.04 -6.71 -1.79
C LEU A 5 -17.47 -7.23 -1.85
N ASP A 6 -18.14 -7.12 -3.00
CA ASP A 6 -19.51 -7.60 -3.21
C ASP A 6 -19.60 -9.15 -3.13
N ALA A 7 -18.47 -9.85 -3.33
CA ALA A 7 -18.39 -11.31 -3.19
C ALA A 7 -18.23 -11.79 -1.72
N ILE A 8 -18.03 -10.87 -0.77
CA ILE A 8 -17.91 -11.20 0.66
C ILE A 8 -19.28 -11.00 1.32
N GLU A 9 -19.91 -12.12 1.72
CA GLU A 9 -21.24 -12.12 2.34
C GLU A 9 -21.23 -11.60 3.79
N ASP A 10 -20.22 -11.98 4.57
CA ASP A 10 -20.03 -11.49 5.94
C ASP A 10 -19.64 -10.01 5.95
N GLU A 11 -20.51 -9.17 6.51
CA GLU A 11 -20.32 -7.74 6.58
C GLU A 11 -19.07 -7.34 7.37
N VAL A 12 -18.72 -8.07 8.44
CA VAL A 12 -17.53 -7.80 9.25
C VAL A 12 -16.28 -8.12 8.43
N ALA A 13 -16.24 -9.28 7.78
CA ALA A 13 -15.14 -9.65 6.90
C ALA A 13 -14.98 -8.67 5.73
N ARG A 14 -16.10 -8.21 5.15
CA ARG A 14 -16.10 -7.21 4.07
C ARG A 14 -15.57 -5.86 4.55
N GLY A 15 -15.94 -5.43 5.75
CA GLY A 15 -15.43 -4.21 6.39
C GLY A 15 -13.92 -4.29 6.62
N LYS A 16 -13.43 -5.40 7.18
CA LYS A 16 -11.99 -5.66 7.34
C LYS A 16 -11.25 -5.59 6.01
N ARG A 17 -11.78 -6.25 4.97
CA ARG A 17 -11.18 -6.23 3.64
C ARG A 17 -11.15 -4.82 3.02
N LEU A 18 -12.20 -4.03 3.24
CA LEU A 18 -12.23 -2.64 2.78
C LEU A 18 -11.13 -1.80 3.43
N VAL A 19 -10.86 -1.99 4.72
CA VAL A 19 -9.76 -1.33 5.43
C VAL A 19 -8.41 -1.75 4.84
N GLU A 20 -8.18 -3.05 4.62
CA GLU A 20 -6.93 -3.55 4.01
C GLU A 20 -6.68 -2.90 2.64
N LEU A 21 -7.71 -2.90 1.79
CA LEU A 21 -7.63 -2.29 0.46
C LEU A 21 -7.39 -0.78 0.52
N ASN A 22 -7.99 -0.09 1.49
CA ASN A 22 -7.73 1.32 1.71
C ASN A 22 -6.25 1.57 2.05
N VAL A 23 -5.70 0.80 2.99
CA VAL A 23 -4.28 0.91 3.39
C VAL A 23 -3.36 0.63 2.21
N GLN A 24 -3.60 -0.44 1.45
CA GLN A 24 -2.81 -0.76 0.24
C GLN A 24 -2.81 0.41 -0.76
N GLU A 25 -3.98 0.98 -1.04
CA GLU A 25 -4.12 2.12 -1.96
C GLU A 25 -3.42 3.38 -1.42
N GLN A 26 -3.51 3.67 -0.11
CA GLN A 26 -2.79 4.81 0.47
C GLN A 26 -1.27 4.62 0.42
N CYS A 27 -0.76 3.40 0.69
CA CYS A 27 0.66 3.10 0.54
C CYS A 27 1.13 3.38 -0.89
N ILE A 28 0.38 2.94 -1.91
CA ILE A 28 0.68 3.22 -3.32
C ILE A 28 0.72 4.73 -3.60
N ARG A 29 -0.24 5.50 -3.06
CA ARG A 29 -0.26 6.96 -3.22
C ARG A 29 0.95 7.63 -2.60
N VAL A 30 1.38 7.19 -1.42
CA VAL A 30 2.60 7.70 -0.76
C VAL A 30 3.83 7.38 -1.59
N ILE A 31 3.96 6.15 -2.10
CA ILE A 31 5.09 5.75 -2.97
C ILE A 31 5.12 6.58 -4.26
N LYS A 32 3.95 6.93 -4.82
CA LYS A 32 3.83 7.80 -6.01
C LYS A 32 4.25 9.26 -5.79
N THR A 33 4.50 9.69 -4.55
CA THR A 33 4.95 11.06 -4.31
C THR A 33 6.42 11.25 -4.72
N ALA A 34 6.72 12.39 -5.34
CA ALA A 34 8.07 12.74 -5.75
C ALA A 34 9.05 12.81 -4.55
N VAL A 35 8.56 13.18 -3.36
CA VAL A 35 9.39 13.26 -2.15
C VAL A 35 9.90 11.89 -1.73
N VAL A 36 9.04 10.86 -1.71
CA VAL A 36 9.42 9.48 -1.36
C VAL A 36 10.37 8.92 -2.41
N GLN A 37 10.05 9.07 -3.69
CA GLN A 37 10.88 8.57 -4.78
C GLN A 37 12.28 9.21 -4.79
N LYS A 38 12.37 10.54 -4.73
CA LYS A 38 13.67 11.24 -4.73
C LYS A 38 14.49 10.91 -3.49
N ALA A 39 13.86 10.79 -2.32
CA ALA A 39 14.56 10.40 -1.10
C ALA A 39 15.11 8.98 -1.20
N TYR A 40 14.29 8.04 -1.66
CA TYR A 40 14.69 6.64 -1.83
C TYR A 40 15.80 6.47 -2.87
N LEU A 41 15.70 7.11 -4.03
CA LEU A 41 16.75 7.06 -5.06
C LEU A 41 18.09 7.61 -4.57
N ARG A 42 18.07 8.65 -3.74
CA ARG A 42 19.30 9.28 -3.21
C ARG A 42 19.88 8.52 -2.03
N LYS A 43 19.06 7.91 -1.18
CA LYS A 43 19.47 7.43 0.15
C LYS A 43 19.16 5.96 0.44
N GLY A 44 18.38 5.29 -0.40
CA GLY A 44 17.84 3.94 -0.15
C GLY A 44 16.70 3.89 0.87
N TYR A 45 16.16 5.04 1.30
CA TYR A 45 15.05 5.14 2.26
C TYR A 45 14.23 6.44 2.05
N PRO A 46 12.95 6.51 2.47
CA PRO A 46 12.20 5.50 3.22
C PRO A 46 11.58 4.39 2.36
N LYS A 47 11.38 3.20 2.95
CA LYS A 47 10.44 2.18 2.44
C LYS A 47 9.05 2.40 3.05
N VAL A 48 8.00 2.08 2.29
CA VAL A 48 6.61 2.21 2.74
C VAL A 48 6.07 0.82 3.02
N HIS A 49 5.57 0.61 4.24
CA HIS A 49 4.91 -0.62 4.69
C HIS A 49 3.44 -0.32 5.01
N GLY A 50 2.58 -1.31 4.84
CA GLY A 50 1.15 -1.19 5.09
C GLY A 50 0.71 -2.25 6.09
N TRP A 51 0.34 -1.81 7.29
CA TRP A 51 -0.08 -2.69 8.38
C TRP A 51 -1.51 -2.37 8.80
N VAL A 52 -2.25 -3.41 9.19
CA VAL A 52 -3.59 -3.30 9.79
C VAL A 52 -3.54 -3.92 11.16
N PHE A 53 -4.00 -3.17 12.16
CA PHE A 53 -4.12 -3.66 13.53
C PHE A 53 -5.57 -4.04 13.80
N ASP A 54 -5.81 -5.28 14.20
CA ASP A 54 -7.15 -5.75 14.60
C ASP A 54 -7.33 -5.58 16.11
N LEU A 55 -8.33 -4.79 16.50
CA LEU A 55 -8.64 -4.49 17.89
C LEU A 55 -9.27 -5.68 18.65
N HIS A 56 -9.80 -6.67 17.94
CA HIS A 56 -10.47 -7.82 18.56
C HIS A 56 -9.47 -8.85 19.08
N ASP A 57 -8.40 -9.12 18.33
CA ASP A 57 -7.38 -10.12 18.67
C ASP A 57 -6.02 -9.49 19.02
N GLY A 58 -5.84 -8.19 18.78
CA GLY A 58 -4.61 -7.46 19.05
C GLY A 58 -3.47 -7.80 18.08
N LEU A 59 -3.77 -8.43 16.94
CA LEU A 59 -2.78 -8.84 15.96
C LEU A 59 -2.53 -7.74 14.93
N LEU A 60 -1.26 -7.59 14.57
CA LEU A 60 -0.82 -6.76 13.47
C LEU A 60 -0.68 -7.62 12.21
N LYS A 61 -1.45 -7.29 11.18
CA LYS A 61 -1.38 -7.92 9.87
C LYS A 61 -0.52 -7.08 8.94
N ASP A 62 0.56 -7.67 8.43
CA ASP A 62 1.30 -7.09 7.32
C ASP A 62 0.56 -7.34 6.00
N LEU A 63 0.35 -6.29 5.21
CA LEU A 63 -0.30 -6.39 3.90
C LEU A 63 0.69 -6.62 2.76
N GLU A 64 1.98 -6.80 3.08
CA GLU A 64 3.06 -7.17 2.16
C GLU A 64 3.07 -6.27 0.91
N ILE A 65 3.11 -4.96 1.15
CA ILE A 65 3.12 -3.96 0.07
C ILE A 65 4.33 -4.22 -0.85
N PRO A 66 4.13 -4.47 -2.16
CA PRO A 66 5.21 -4.77 -3.10
C PRO A 66 5.94 -3.48 -3.51
N PHE A 67 6.63 -2.87 -2.55
CA PHE A 67 7.23 -1.54 -2.69
C PHE A 67 8.16 -1.44 -3.89
N ASP A 68 9.07 -2.42 -4.05
CA ASP A 68 10.08 -2.39 -5.10
C ASP A 68 9.44 -2.53 -6.49
N GLU A 69 8.41 -3.37 -6.66
CA GLU A 69 7.65 -3.48 -7.92
C GLU A 69 6.88 -2.20 -8.26
N ILE A 70 6.26 -1.57 -7.26
CA ILE A 70 5.54 -0.31 -7.44
C ILE A 70 6.51 0.79 -7.88
N LEU A 71 7.68 0.86 -7.23
CA LEU A 71 8.70 1.85 -7.55
C LEU A 71 9.21 1.70 -8.98
N GLU A 72 9.52 0.48 -9.43
CA GLU A 72 9.97 0.24 -10.81
C GLU A 72 8.90 0.65 -11.84
N LYS A 73 7.64 0.27 -11.64
CA LYS A 73 6.53 0.69 -12.52
C LYS A 73 6.37 2.21 -12.61
N ILE A 74 6.58 2.91 -11.50
CA ILE A 74 6.51 4.38 -11.49
C ILE A 74 7.69 4.99 -12.22
N ARG A 75 8.90 4.43 -12.09
CA ARG A 75 10.11 4.91 -12.80
C ARG A 75 10.00 4.79 -14.32
N GLU A 76 9.33 3.75 -14.83
CA GLU A 76 9.07 3.61 -16.27
C GLU A 76 8.24 4.79 -16.82
N ILE A 77 7.33 5.32 -16.01
CA ILE A 77 6.41 6.41 -16.40
C ILE A 77 7.04 7.79 -16.10
N TYR A 78 7.71 7.93 -14.96
CA TYR A 78 8.30 9.17 -14.48
C TYR A 78 9.82 9.07 -14.53
N ARG A 79 10.41 9.57 -15.63
CA ARG A 79 11.84 9.82 -15.72
C ARG A 79 12.18 11.05 -14.88
N LEU A 80 12.20 10.87 -13.55
CA LEU A 80 12.72 11.89 -12.65
C LEU A 80 14.23 11.96 -12.87
N GLU A 81 14.66 12.89 -13.72
CA GLU A 81 16.06 13.27 -13.84
C GLU A 81 16.54 13.73 -12.45
N VAL A 82 17.61 13.12 -11.99
CA VAL A 82 18.31 13.47 -10.75
C VAL A 82 19.39 14.47 -11.10
#